data_AF-A0A3P9C762-F1
#
_entry.id   AF-A0A3P9C762-F1
#
_cell.length_a   1.000
_cell.length_b   1.000
_cell.length_c   1.000
_cell.angle_alpha   90.00
_cell.angle_beta   90.00
_cell.angle_gamma   90.00
#
_symmetry.space_group_name_H-M   'P 1'
#
loop_
_entity.id
_entity.type
_entity.pdbx_description
1 polymer ?
#
loop_
_entity_poly.entity_id
_entity_poly.type
_entity_poly.pdbx_seq_one_letter_code
_entity_poly.pdbx_strand_id
1 'polypeptide(L)'
;MIESSLTSVGAKVVLVASSDENHPPENIIDGNTKTFWMSTGMFPQEFIIHFPEPTNIGTVTVDSYNVKHLKIEKNTSQNASQFEPVAEKEFESTEGHLQSNAITLNGCSATHLRFIITAGYDHFVSVHRTLSGRGLWRDEWRMRSPE
;
A
#
# COMPACT_ATOMS: atom_id res chain seq x y z
N MET A 1 10.62 5.39 12.52
CA MET A 1 10.47 4.97 11.11
C MET A 1 10.15 6.22 10.32
N ILE A 2 10.90 6.55 9.27
CA ILE A 2 10.59 7.71 8.41
C ILE A 2 9.67 7.18 7.32
N GLU A 3 8.38 7.49 7.41
CA GLU A 3 7.43 7.22 6.33
C GLU A 3 7.53 8.34 5.29
N SER A 4 7.57 7.95 4.02
CA SER A 4 7.67 8.89 2.90
C SER A 4 6.48 8.73 1.98
N SER A 5 6.00 9.84 1.42
CA SER A 5 4.98 9.78 0.37
C SER A 5 5.55 9.00 -0.81
N LEU A 6 4.72 8.12 -1.38
CA LEU A 6 5.14 7.29 -2.50
C LEU A 6 5.43 8.13 -3.76
N THR A 7 4.78 9.29 -3.90
CA THR A 7 5.10 10.29 -4.94
C THR A 7 6.52 10.84 -4.83
N SER A 8 7.09 10.97 -3.62
CA SER A 8 8.46 11.49 -3.42
C SER A 8 9.54 10.57 -3.96
N VAL A 9 9.25 9.27 -4.05
CA VAL A 9 10.15 8.26 -4.65
C VAL A 9 9.81 7.95 -6.11
N GLY A 10 8.96 8.78 -6.74
CA GLY A 10 8.56 8.65 -8.13
C GLY A 10 7.60 7.49 -8.42
N ALA A 11 6.97 6.91 -7.39
CA ALA A 11 6.02 5.82 -7.57
C ALA A 11 4.74 6.30 -8.28
N LYS A 12 4.08 5.37 -8.98
CA LYS A 12 2.85 5.63 -9.73
C LYS A 12 1.84 4.52 -9.49
N VAL A 13 0.56 4.88 -9.42
CA VAL A 13 -0.51 3.89 -9.51
C VAL A 13 -0.70 3.55 -10.98
N VAL A 14 -0.51 2.28 -11.36
CA VAL A 14 -0.52 1.82 -12.76
C VAL A 14 -1.73 0.95 -13.09
N LEU A 15 -2.45 0.49 -12.06
CA LEU A 15 -3.68 -0.28 -12.21
C LEU A 15 -4.58 -0.03 -11.00
N VAL A 16 -5.88 0.07 -11.25
CA VAL A 16 -6.95 0.04 -10.26
C VAL A 16 -8.10 -0.79 -10.80
N ALA A 17 -8.83 -1.47 -9.93
CA ALA A 17 -10.00 -2.26 -10.31
C ALA A 17 -11.24 -1.40 -10.63
N SER A 18 -11.22 -0.12 -10.25
CA SER A 18 -12.31 0.84 -10.47
C SER A 18 -11.77 2.25 -10.65
N SER A 19 -12.51 3.09 -11.38
CA SER A 19 -12.13 4.47 -11.69
C SER A 19 -13.33 5.39 -11.53
N ASP A 20 -13.10 6.51 -10.85
CA ASP A 20 -14.04 7.63 -10.66
C ASP A 20 -13.23 8.91 -10.87
N GLU A 21 -13.72 9.82 -11.71
CA GLU A 21 -13.04 11.08 -12.04
C GLU A 21 -12.87 12.01 -10.83
N ASN A 22 -13.78 11.93 -9.84
CA ASN A 22 -13.69 12.72 -8.61
C ASN A 22 -12.77 12.08 -7.57
N HIS A 23 -12.51 10.79 -7.69
CA HIS A 23 -11.72 9.97 -6.77
C HIS A 23 -10.63 9.20 -7.51
N PRO A 24 -9.71 9.90 -8.21
CA PRO A 24 -8.78 9.28 -9.12
C PRO A 24 -7.72 8.45 -8.37
N PRO A 25 -7.10 7.45 -9.04
CA PRO A 25 -6.14 6.53 -8.44
C PRO A 25 -4.93 7.20 -7.76
N GLU A 26 -4.51 8.35 -8.27
CA GLU A 26 -3.36 9.11 -7.76
C GLU A 26 -3.54 9.52 -6.29
N ASN A 27 -4.79 9.64 -5.83
CA ASN A 27 -5.12 9.90 -4.43
C ASN A 27 -4.59 8.82 -3.48
N ILE A 28 -4.35 7.58 -3.95
CA ILE A 28 -3.79 6.52 -3.12
C ILE A 28 -2.40 6.88 -2.59
N ILE A 29 -1.61 7.65 -3.35
CA ILE A 29 -0.17 7.86 -3.10
C ILE A 29 0.23 9.31 -2.86
N ASP A 30 -0.74 10.24 -2.88
CA ASP A 30 -0.49 11.68 -2.78
C ASP A 30 -0.07 12.15 -1.37
N GLY A 31 -0.26 11.30 -0.36
CA GLY A 31 0.10 11.59 1.04
C GLY A 31 -0.99 12.32 1.84
N ASN A 32 -2.17 12.57 1.26
CA ASN A 32 -3.26 13.33 1.86
C ASN A 32 -4.44 12.43 2.24
N THR A 33 -4.79 12.36 3.53
CA THR A 33 -5.91 11.53 4.00
C THR A 33 -7.30 12.09 3.66
N LYS A 34 -7.40 13.29 3.08
CA LYS A 34 -8.67 13.92 2.71
C LYS A 34 -9.11 13.58 1.28
N THR A 35 -8.18 13.15 0.44
CA THR A 35 -8.42 12.61 -0.89
C THR A 35 -8.47 11.09 -0.80
N PHE A 36 -9.08 10.43 -1.79
CA PHE A 36 -9.17 8.97 -1.80
C PHE A 36 -9.44 8.42 -3.20
N TRP A 37 -9.05 7.16 -3.39
CA TRP A 37 -9.62 6.28 -4.39
C TRP A 37 -10.71 5.43 -3.75
N MET A 38 -11.77 5.11 -4.50
CA MET A 38 -12.89 4.32 -4.01
C MET A 38 -13.17 3.15 -4.93
N SER A 39 -13.53 2.03 -4.31
CA SER A 39 -13.88 0.79 -4.98
C SER A 39 -15.30 0.34 -4.68
N THR A 40 -15.84 -0.49 -5.57
CA THR A 40 -17.20 -1.07 -5.47
C THR A 40 -17.19 -2.45 -4.80
N GLY A 41 -18.38 -3.00 -4.52
CA GLY A 41 -18.57 -4.12 -3.58
C GLY A 41 -18.37 -5.54 -4.10
N MET A 42 -17.83 -5.68 -5.30
CA MET A 42 -17.53 -7.01 -5.85
C MET A 42 -16.08 -7.38 -5.58
N PHE A 43 -15.75 -7.76 -4.33
CA PHE A 43 -14.40 -8.22 -4.00
C PHE A 43 -14.03 -9.53 -4.75
N PRO A 44 -12.75 -9.72 -5.11
CA PRO A 44 -11.60 -8.88 -4.78
C PRO A 44 -11.52 -7.60 -5.62
N GLN A 45 -11.00 -6.55 -5.00
CA GLN A 45 -10.69 -5.28 -5.65
C GLN A 45 -9.21 -4.97 -5.43
N GLU A 46 -8.56 -4.32 -6.38
CA GLU A 46 -7.11 -4.19 -6.33
C GLU A 46 -6.57 -2.92 -6.94
N PHE A 47 -5.34 -2.59 -6.54
CA PHE A 47 -4.54 -1.56 -7.17
C PHE A 47 -3.07 -1.97 -7.18
N ILE A 48 -2.32 -1.44 -8.15
CA ILE A 48 -0.89 -1.71 -8.32
C ILE A 48 -0.10 -0.41 -8.28
N ILE A 49 0.90 -0.37 -7.41
CA ILE A 49 1.87 0.72 -7.31
C ILE A 49 3.17 0.26 -7.97
N HIS A 50 3.61 1.00 -8.98
CA HIS A 50 4.88 0.83 -9.66
C HIS A 50 5.94 1.77 -9.07
N PHE A 51 7.14 1.26 -8.86
CA PHE A 51 8.32 2.01 -8.50
C PHE A 51 9.28 2.09 -9.70
N PRO A 52 9.84 3.27 -10.02
CA PRO A 52 10.69 3.43 -11.19
C PRO A 52 11.99 2.62 -11.10
N GLU A 53 12.46 2.37 -9.87
CA GLU A 53 13.63 1.55 -9.57
C GLU A 53 13.27 0.52 -8.49
N PRO A 54 13.96 -0.65 -8.43
CA PRO A 54 13.78 -1.62 -7.37
C PRO A 54 13.91 -0.97 -5.99
N THR A 55 12.81 -0.92 -5.25
CA THR A 55 12.70 -0.17 -3.99
C THR A 55 12.61 -1.12 -2.82
N ASN A 56 13.43 -0.88 -1.80
CA ASN A 56 13.43 -1.67 -0.56
C ASN A 56 12.37 -1.13 0.41
N ILE A 57 11.41 -1.99 0.76
CA ILE A 57 10.22 -1.63 1.52
C ILE A 57 10.16 -2.52 2.76
N GLY A 58 10.20 -1.91 3.94
CA GLY A 58 10.10 -2.63 5.21
C GLY A 58 8.69 -2.68 5.75
N THR A 59 7.97 -1.58 5.60
CA THR A 59 6.60 -1.41 6.09
C THR A 59 5.81 -0.58 5.09
N VAL A 60 4.53 -0.87 4.96
CA VAL A 60 3.56 0.02 4.31
C VAL A 60 2.46 0.39 5.28
N THR A 61 2.05 1.65 5.26
CA THR A 61 0.94 2.15 6.06
C THR A 61 -0.20 2.48 5.11
N VAL A 62 -1.37 1.89 5.33
CA VAL A 62 -2.58 2.08 4.52
C VAL A 62 -3.63 2.75 5.39
N ASP A 63 -4.08 3.93 4.95
CA ASP A 63 -5.24 4.60 5.51
C ASP A 63 -6.47 4.35 4.61
N SER A 64 -7.55 3.84 5.20
CA SER A 64 -8.71 3.36 4.44
C SER A 64 -10.04 3.49 5.21
N TYR A 65 -11.15 3.32 4.49
CA TYR A 65 -12.46 3.04 5.08
C TYR A 65 -12.99 1.68 4.65
N ASN A 66 -13.65 1.01 5.59
CA ASN A 66 -14.39 -0.23 5.40
C ASN A 66 -13.57 -1.40 4.83
N VAL A 67 -12.24 -1.30 4.75
CA VAL A 67 -11.41 -2.44 4.35
C VAL A 67 -11.40 -3.41 5.53
N LYS A 68 -11.74 -4.67 5.27
CA LYS A 68 -11.69 -5.74 6.28
C LYS A 68 -10.43 -6.58 6.09
N HIS A 69 -10.12 -6.95 4.85
CA HIS A 69 -9.02 -7.89 4.60
C HIS A 69 -8.21 -7.49 3.38
N LEU A 70 -6.90 -7.31 3.59
CA LEU A 70 -5.95 -6.85 2.59
C LEU A 70 -4.81 -7.85 2.43
N LYS A 71 -4.55 -8.26 1.19
CA LYS A 71 -3.35 -9.00 0.77
C LYS A 71 -2.41 -8.07 0.03
N ILE A 72 -1.12 -8.30 0.18
CA ILE A 72 -0.07 -7.59 -0.54
C ILE A 72 0.80 -8.63 -1.25
N GLU A 73 0.99 -8.43 -2.55
CA GLU A 73 1.91 -9.18 -3.38
C GLU A 73 2.97 -8.25 -3.95
N LYS A 74 4.17 -8.76 -4.22
CA LYS A 74 5.25 -8.01 -4.88
C LYS A 74 5.56 -8.60 -6.24
N ASN A 75 6.12 -7.79 -7.10
CA ASN A 75 6.83 -8.23 -8.29
C ASN A 75 8.16 -7.45 -8.39
N THR A 76 9.20 -8.12 -8.90
CA THR A 76 10.54 -7.56 -9.13
C THR A 76 10.93 -7.51 -10.60
N SER A 77 10.08 -8.05 -11.48
CA SER A 77 10.27 -8.05 -12.92
C SER A 77 9.84 -6.71 -13.50
N GLN A 78 10.44 -6.32 -14.63
CA GLN A 78 9.99 -5.13 -15.37
C GLN A 78 8.65 -5.37 -16.07
N ASN A 79 8.30 -6.62 -16.37
CA ASN A 79 7.11 -6.98 -17.15
C ASN A 79 5.92 -7.43 -16.28
N ALA A 80 5.99 -7.25 -14.95
CA ALA A 80 4.91 -7.61 -14.01
C ALA A 80 4.36 -9.06 -14.17
N SER A 81 5.19 -10.00 -14.63
CA SER A 81 4.75 -11.31 -15.11
C SER A 81 4.31 -12.28 -14.01
N GLN A 82 4.78 -12.10 -12.77
CA GLN A 82 4.47 -13.01 -11.66
C GLN A 82 4.52 -12.27 -10.32
N PHE A 83 3.40 -12.21 -9.62
CA PHE A 83 3.31 -11.62 -8.29
C PHE A 83 3.50 -12.70 -7.22
N GLU A 84 4.24 -12.37 -6.16
CA GLU A 84 4.52 -13.24 -5.02
C GLU A 84 3.90 -12.65 -3.75
N PRO A 85 3.19 -13.44 -2.92
CA PRO A 85 2.61 -12.93 -1.68
C PRO A 85 3.71 -12.50 -0.70
N VAL A 86 3.50 -11.36 -0.04
CA VAL A 86 4.44 -10.82 0.97
C VAL A 86 3.79 -10.57 2.32
N ALA A 87 2.53 -10.15 2.35
CA ALA A 87 1.81 -9.91 3.60
C ALA A 87 0.31 -10.03 3.40
N GLU A 88 -0.39 -10.29 4.50
CA GLU A 88 -1.83 -10.30 4.60
C GLU A 88 -2.22 -9.76 5.98
N LYS A 89 -3.27 -8.95 6.04
CA LYS A 89 -3.71 -8.34 7.28
C LYS A 89 -5.24 -8.16 7.29
N GLU A 90 -5.85 -8.55 8.40
CA GLU A 90 -7.22 -8.17 8.75
C GLU A 90 -7.19 -6.82 9.48
N PHE A 91 -8.05 -5.90 9.07
CA PHE A 91 -8.18 -4.57 9.64
C PHE A 91 -9.37 -4.56 10.58
N GLU A 92 -9.27 -3.84 11.70
CA GLU A 92 -10.40 -3.67 12.63
C GLU A 92 -11.48 -2.77 12.02
N SER A 93 -12.75 -3.04 12.39
CA SER A 93 -13.84 -2.12 12.10
C SER A 93 -13.72 -0.89 12.98
N THR A 94 -13.83 0.29 12.38
CA THR A 94 -13.68 1.59 13.04
C THR A 94 -14.99 2.37 13.11
N GLU A 95 -16.13 1.73 12.84
CA GLU A 95 -17.48 2.33 12.91
C GLU A 95 -17.57 3.68 12.17
N GLY A 96 -17.00 3.76 10.97
CA GLY A 96 -17.02 4.98 10.16
C GLY A 96 -15.94 6.01 10.49
N HIS A 97 -14.86 5.61 11.17
CA HIS A 97 -13.62 6.40 11.28
C HIS A 97 -12.53 5.89 10.35
N LEU A 98 -11.54 6.73 10.02
CA LEU A 98 -10.41 6.33 9.18
C LEU A 98 -9.62 5.19 9.86
N GLN A 99 -9.45 4.08 9.16
CA GLN A 99 -8.57 2.99 9.55
C GLN A 99 -7.13 3.38 9.21
N SER A 100 -6.17 3.15 10.10
CA SER A 100 -4.74 3.36 9.82
C SER A 100 -3.96 2.09 10.18
N ASN A 101 -3.44 1.41 9.17
CA ASN A 101 -2.85 0.09 9.33
C ASN A 101 -1.42 0.03 8.77
N ALA A 102 -0.44 -0.06 9.68
CA ALA A 102 0.93 -0.43 9.34
C ALA A 102 1.05 -1.95 9.14
N ILE A 103 1.69 -2.35 8.04
CA ILE A 103 1.87 -3.74 7.59
C ILE A 103 3.35 -3.96 7.29
N THR A 104 3.98 -4.90 8.02
CA THR A 104 5.40 -5.22 7.85
C THR A 104 5.60 -6.18 6.68
N LEU A 105 6.49 -5.84 5.75
CA LEU A 105 6.86 -6.64 4.58
C LEU A 105 8.20 -7.39 4.74
N ASN A 106 8.78 -7.35 5.94
CA ASN A 106 10.05 -8.02 6.30
C ASN A 106 11.26 -7.64 5.41
N GLY A 107 11.26 -6.44 4.84
CA GLY A 107 12.35 -5.95 3.99
C GLY A 107 12.34 -6.64 2.63
N CYS A 108 11.39 -6.24 1.77
CA CYS A 108 11.31 -6.74 0.40
C CYS A 108 11.76 -5.68 -0.61
N SER A 109 12.50 -6.11 -1.63
CA SER A 109 12.70 -5.30 -2.84
C SER A 109 11.56 -5.55 -3.82
N ALA A 110 10.99 -4.49 -4.39
CA ALA A 110 9.89 -4.56 -5.35
C ALA A 110 9.99 -3.46 -6.43
N THR A 111 9.60 -3.80 -7.66
CA THR A 111 9.28 -2.85 -8.73
C THR A 111 7.78 -2.60 -8.81
N HIS A 112 6.96 -3.55 -8.36
CA HIS A 112 5.52 -3.38 -8.20
C HIS A 112 5.04 -3.98 -6.88
N LEU A 113 4.11 -3.27 -6.23
CA LEU A 113 3.30 -3.82 -5.15
C LEU A 113 1.84 -3.86 -5.61
N ARG A 114 1.22 -5.04 -5.50
CA ARG A 114 -0.21 -5.24 -5.73
C ARG A 114 -0.91 -5.39 -4.40
N PHE A 115 -1.92 -4.56 -4.20
CA PHE A 115 -2.76 -4.54 -3.01
C PHE A 115 -4.12 -5.12 -3.40
N ILE A 116 -4.55 -6.18 -2.73
CA ILE A 116 -5.76 -6.93 -3.05
C ILE A 116 -6.68 -6.89 -1.83
N ILE A 117 -7.73 -6.10 -1.91
CA ILE A 117 -8.80 -6.04 -0.93
C ILE A 117 -9.75 -7.20 -1.21
N THR A 118 -9.77 -8.19 -0.34
CA THR A 118 -10.56 -9.42 -0.54
C THR A 118 -11.86 -9.43 0.26
N ALA A 119 -12.00 -8.53 1.23
CA ALA A 119 -13.24 -8.30 1.95
C ALA A 119 -13.31 -6.86 2.49
N GLY A 120 -14.53 -6.33 2.57
CA GLY A 120 -14.87 -5.08 3.23
C GLY A 120 -15.93 -5.28 4.32
N TYR A 121 -16.04 -4.30 5.21
CA TYR A 121 -17.12 -4.17 6.19
C TYR A 121 -18.42 -3.60 5.56
N ASP A 122 -18.32 -3.08 4.34
CA ASP A 122 -19.43 -2.60 3.53
C ASP A 122 -19.16 -2.92 2.04
N HIS A 123 -20.13 -2.65 1.18
CA HIS A 123 -20.01 -2.75 -0.26
C HIS A 123 -19.03 -1.73 -0.85
N PHE A 124 -18.77 -0.60 -0.19
CA PHE A 124 -17.80 0.37 -0.69
C PHE A 124 -16.63 0.49 0.26
N VAL A 125 -15.43 0.49 -0.32
CA VAL A 125 -14.17 0.72 0.39
C VAL A 125 -13.43 1.86 -0.27
N SER A 126 -12.68 2.60 0.51
CA SER A 126 -11.80 3.65 -0.01
C SER A 126 -10.40 3.52 0.56
N VAL A 127 -9.42 3.88 -0.26
CA VAL A 127 -8.02 4.01 0.14
C VAL A 127 -7.66 5.48 0.03
N HIS A 128 -7.35 6.07 1.17
CA HIS A 128 -7.08 7.50 1.32
C HIS A 128 -5.60 7.79 1.17
N ARG A 129 -4.75 6.87 1.65
CA ARG A 129 -3.30 7.08 1.62
C ARG A 129 -2.56 5.76 1.78
N THR A 130 -1.47 5.63 1.02
CA THR A 130 -0.48 4.57 1.20
C THR A 130 0.90 5.21 1.33
N LEU A 131 1.62 4.86 2.39
CA LEU A 131 2.99 5.31 2.66
C LEU A 131 3.93 4.11 2.72
N SER A 132 5.19 4.31 2.31
CA SER A 132 6.24 3.31 2.50
C SER A 132 7.26 3.77 3.54
N GLY A 133 7.61 2.87 4.44
CA GLY A 133 8.75 2.98 5.35
C GLY A 133 9.88 2.04 4.93
N ARG A 134 11.13 2.55 4.97
CA ARG A 134 12.31 1.69 4.76
C ARG A 134 12.50 0.75 5.95
N GLY A 135 12.76 -0.52 5.66
CA GLY A 135 13.26 -1.47 6.65
C GLY A 135 14.73 -1.15 6.93
N LEU A 136 15.08 -0.84 8.17
CA LEU A 136 16.48 -0.77 8.57
C LEU A 136 17.03 -2.19 8.57
N TRP A 137 18.01 -2.46 7.70
CA TRP A 137 18.73 -3.73 7.75
C TRP A 137 19.50 -3.81 9.09
N ARG A 138 19.67 -5.02 9.65
CA ARG A 138 20.36 -5.24 10.94
C ARG A 138 21.74 -4.56 11.01
N ASP A 139 22.40 -4.36 9.88
CA ASP A 139 23.73 -3.74 9.80
C ASP A 139 23.69 -2.21 9.96
N GLU A 140 22.59 -1.53 9.57
CA GLU A 140 22.44 -0.08 9.78
C GLU A 140 22.27 0.27 11.26
N TRP A 141 21.69 -0.62 12.07
CA TRP A 141 21.63 -0.45 13.53
C TRP A 141 23.01 -0.51 14.17
N ARG A 142 23.89 -1.41 13.70
CA ARG A 142 25.28 -1.49 14.20
C ARG A 142 26.11 -0.26 13.84
N MET A 143 25.80 0.43 12.74
CA MET A 143 26.49 1.66 12.36
C MET A 143 25.94 2.92 13.03
N ARG A 144 24.74 2.88 13.63
CA ARG A 144 24.08 4.06 14.22
C ARG A 144 24.03 4.08 15.74
N SER A 145 24.45 3.02 16.43
CA SER A 145 24.65 3.07 17.88
C SER A 145 26.03 3.68 18.16
N PRO A 146 26.12 4.85 18.83
CA PRO A 146 27.37 5.25 19.46
C PRO A 146 27.64 4.26 20.60
N GLU A 147 28.90 3.83 20.75
CA GLU A 147 29.37 3.15 21.96
C GLU A 147 29.16 4.02 23.21
#